data_AF-A0A524D8H8-F1
#
_entry.id   AF-A0A524D8H8-F1
#
_cell.length_a   1.000
_cell.length_b   1.000
_cell.length_c   1.000
_cell.angle_alpha   90.00
_cell.angle_beta   90.00
_cell.angle_gamma   90.00
#
_symmetry.space_group_name_H-M   'P 1'
#
loop_
_entity.id
_entity.type
_entity.pdbx_description
1 polymer ?
#
loop_
_entity_poly.entity_id
_entity_poly.type
_entity_poly.pdbx_seq_one_letter_code
_entity_poly.pdbx_strand_id
1 'polypeptide(L)'
;MKKKRTIRITHPQLVRIRNALREIIIYAQLRQSQKIHREEVGLDINDPKYRKLSNEWSTLQRALENSICICPVCRAHEKDMTYNPHLKSWFCEECYKFNQNFYIREGEPEIYP
;
A
#
# COMPACT_ATOMS: atom_id res chain seq x y z
N MET A 1 -21.01 5.40 -4.41
CA MET A 1 -20.05 4.54 -3.67
C MET A 1 -19.33 3.61 -4.64
N LYS A 2 -17.98 3.56 -4.62
CA LYS A 2 -17.23 2.57 -5.42
C LYS A 2 -17.52 1.18 -4.84
N LYS A 3 -17.98 0.24 -5.67
CA LYS A 3 -18.25 -1.15 -5.24
C LYS A 3 -16.94 -1.86 -4.87
N LYS A 4 -17.01 -2.86 -3.99
CA LYS A 4 -15.94 -3.86 -3.82
C LYS A 4 -15.54 -4.41 -5.18
N ARG A 5 -14.24 -4.52 -5.46
CA ARG A 5 -13.71 -5.06 -6.72
C ARG A 5 -12.56 -5.99 -6.43
N THR A 6 -12.59 -7.19 -6.98
CA THR A 6 -11.47 -8.13 -6.94
C THR A 6 -10.94 -8.29 -8.35
N ILE A 7 -9.62 -8.10 -8.53
CA ILE A 7 -8.94 -8.36 -9.80
C ILE A 7 -8.26 -9.72 -9.67
N ARG A 8 -8.76 -10.70 -10.43
CA ARG A 8 -8.15 -12.03 -10.58
C ARG A 8 -7.64 -12.20 -11.99
N ILE A 9 -6.39 -12.63 -12.14
CA ILE A 9 -5.78 -12.90 -13.44
C ILE A 9 -5.41 -14.38 -13.48
N THR A 10 -6.02 -15.14 -14.38
CA THR A 10 -5.82 -16.59 -14.46
C THR A 10 -4.83 -16.99 -15.54
N HIS A 11 -4.64 -16.18 -16.59
CA HIS A 11 -3.73 -16.50 -17.68
C HIS A 11 -2.26 -16.40 -17.21
N PRO A 12 -1.45 -17.47 -17.29
CA PRO A 12 -0.09 -17.50 -16.71
C PRO A 12 0.84 -16.38 -17.21
N GLN A 13 0.74 -16.02 -18.49
CA GLN A 13 1.55 -14.92 -19.03
C GLN A 13 1.14 -13.56 -18.45
N LEU A 14 -0.16 -13.32 -18.24
CA LEU A 14 -0.65 -12.06 -17.67
C LEU A 14 -0.33 -11.96 -16.18
N VAL A 15 -0.33 -13.09 -15.46
CA VAL A 15 0.13 -13.17 -14.06
C VAL A 15 1.60 -12.73 -13.96
N ARG A 16 2.47 -13.26 -14.83
CA ARG A 16 3.90 -12.88 -14.86
C ARG A 16 4.08 -11.40 -15.16
N ILE A 17 3.39 -10.87 -16.17
CA ILE A 17 3.45 -9.44 -16.52
C ILE A 17 2.99 -8.57 -15.34
N ARG A 18 1.86 -8.90 -14.73
CA ARG A 18 1.35 -8.18 -13.55
C ARG A 18 2.37 -8.17 -12.42
N ASN A 19 2.94 -9.32 -12.06
CA ASN A 19 3.89 -9.41 -10.96
C ASN A 19 5.14 -8.57 -11.23
N ALA A 20 5.69 -8.66 -12.45
CA ALA A 20 6.85 -7.86 -12.86
C ALA A 20 6.56 -6.35 -12.82
N LEU A 21 5.39 -5.90 -13.29
CA LEU A 21 5.01 -4.48 -13.24
C LEU A 21 4.88 -3.98 -11.79
N ARG A 22 4.27 -4.78 -10.90
CA ARG A 22 4.16 -4.43 -9.48
C ARG A 22 5.54 -4.35 -8.83
N GLU A 23 6.41 -5.31 -9.13
CA GLU A 23 7.78 -5.35 -8.61
C GLU A 23 8.58 -4.11 -9.04
N ILE A 24 8.48 -3.69 -10.31
CA ILE A 24 9.12 -2.45 -10.79
C ILE A 24 8.64 -1.22 -9.99
N ILE A 25 7.34 -1.10 -9.74
CA ILE A 25 6.78 0.02 -8.98
C ILE A 25 7.26 -0.01 -7.52
N ILE A 26 7.28 -1.18 -6.90
CA ILE A 26 7.78 -1.37 -5.53
C ILE A 26 9.26 -0.98 -5.45
N TYR A 27 10.09 -1.44 -6.38
CA TYR A 27 11.51 -1.06 -6.43
C TYR A 27 11.71 0.43 -6.64
N ALA A 28 10.91 1.07 -7.50
CA ALA A 28 10.99 2.50 -7.72
C ALA A 28 10.69 3.28 -6.42
N GLN A 29 9.67 2.87 -5.67
CA GLN A 29 9.36 3.46 -4.37
C GLN A 29 10.48 3.22 -3.35
N LEU A 30 10.99 1.99 -3.25
CA LEU A 30 12.09 1.65 -2.35
C LEU A 30 13.33 2.52 -2.63
N ARG A 31 13.69 2.70 -3.91
CA ARG A 31 14.82 3.53 -4.32
C ARG A 31 14.62 4.99 -3.92
N GLN A 32 13.39 5.52 -4.04
CA GLN A 32 13.09 6.89 -3.63
C GLN A 32 13.15 7.02 -2.10
N SER A 33 12.58 6.07 -1.36
CA SER A 33 12.66 6.05 0.12
C SER A 33 14.10 5.97 0.63
N GLN A 34 14.98 5.21 -0.04
CA GLN A 34 16.40 5.17 0.30
C GLN A 34 17.11 6.51 0.08
N LYS A 35 16.74 7.27 -0.95
CA LYS A 35 17.30 8.63 -1.17
C LYS A 35 16.87 9.56 -0.04
N ILE A 36 15.59 9.56 0.29
CA ILE A 36 15.04 10.36 1.40
C ILE A 36 15.78 10.02 2.69
N HIS A 37 15.90 8.74 3.02
CA HIS A 37 16.60 8.30 4.23
C HIS A 37 18.05 8.80 4.27
N ARG A 38 18.80 8.71 3.16
CA ARG A 38 20.17 9.24 3.09
C ARG A 38 20.25 10.75 3.32
N GLU A 39 19.24 11.50 2.89
CA GLU A 39 19.16 12.94 3.11
C GLU A 39 18.73 13.31 4.53
N GLU A 40 18.01 12.42 5.22
CA GLU A 40 17.63 12.57 6.64
C GLU A 40 18.78 12.31 7.61
N VAL A 41 19.75 11.46 7.22
CA VAL A 41 20.89 11.11 8.08
C VAL A 41 21.65 12.38 8.49
N GLY A 42 21.71 12.63 9.79
CA GLY A 42 22.43 13.75 10.39
C GLY A 42 21.59 15.04 10.55
N LEU A 43 20.32 15.04 10.14
CA LEU A 43 19.40 16.13 10.45
C LEU A 43 18.85 16.00 11.87
N ASP A 44 18.67 17.14 12.54
CA ASP A 44 17.90 17.21 13.79
C ASP A 44 16.41 17.00 13.51
N ILE A 45 15.69 16.37 14.43
CA ILE A 45 14.24 16.13 14.29
C ILE A 45 13.42 17.43 14.20
N ASN A 46 13.95 18.53 14.74
CA ASN A 46 13.34 19.86 14.65
C ASN A 46 13.73 20.62 13.38
N ASP A 47 14.66 20.10 12.57
CA ASP A 47 15.04 20.70 11.29
C ASP A 47 13.81 20.72 10.35
N PRO A 48 13.43 21.87 9.78
CA PRO A 48 12.35 21.96 8.79
C PRO A 48 12.55 21.00 7.59
N LYS A 49 13.80 20.73 7.20
CA LYS A 49 14.14 19.77 6.15
C LYS A 49 13.80 18.35 6.55
N TYR A 50 14.06 17.96 7.81
CA TYR A 50 13.67 16.65 8.33
C TYR A 50 12.16 16.45 8.23
N ARG A 51 11.37 17.43 8.68
CA ARG A 51 9.90 17.37 8.57
C ARG A 51 9.42 17.24 7.13
N LYS A 52 10.05 17.96 6.20
CA LYS A 52 9.71 17.87 4.76
C LYS A 52 9.99 16.47 4.20
N LEU A 53 11.18 15.91 4.48
CA LEU A 53 11.59 14.58 4.04
C LEU A 53 10.70 13.48 4.63
N SER A 54 10.40 13.56 5.92
CA SER A 54 9.51 12.63 6.61
C SER A 54 8.09 12.64 6.02
N ASN A 55 7.57 13.82 5.66
CA ASN A 55 6.29 13.95 4.96
C ASN A 55 6.34 13.31 3.56
N GLU A 56 7.41 13.56 2.80
CA GLU A 56 7.58 12.97 1.47
C GLU A 56 7.64 11.43 1.54
N TRP A 57 8.40 10.88 2.49
CA TRP A 57 8.47 9.45 2.74
C TRP A 57 7.09 8.88 3.08
N SER A 58 6.36 9.54 3.98
CA SER A 58 5.02 9.14 4.40
C SER A 58 4.04 9.15 3.23
N THR A 59 4.11 10.16 2.35
CA THR A 59 3.30 10.25 1.13
C THR A 59 3.61 9.10 0.18
N LEU A 60 4.89 8.79 -0.06
CA LEU A 60 5.30 7.69 -0.93
C LEU A 60 4.85 6.33 -0.38
N GLN A 61 5.04 6.11 0.91
CA GLN A 61 4.64 4.87 1.58
C GLN A 61 3.13 4.66 1.50
N ARG A 62 2.33 5.69 1.84
CA ARG A 62 0.86 5.64 1.73
C ARG A 62 0.39 5.41 0.31
N ALA A 63 1.04 6.03 -0.68
CA ALA A 63 0.69 5.83 -2.08
C ALA A 63 0.88 4.36 -2.50
N LEU A 64 1.98 3.72 -2.07
CA LEU A 64 2.23 2.32 -2.33
C LEU A 64 1.25 1.40 -1.59
N GLU A 65 1.04 1.63 -0.28
CA GLU A 65 0.16 0.81 0.57
C GLU A 65 -1.31 0.86 0.17
N ASN A 66 -1.77 1.99 -0.38
CA ASN A 66 -3.13 2.13 -0.89
C ASN A 66 -3.26 1.66 -2.35
N SER A 67 -2.16 1.27 -3.01
CA SER A 67 -2.16 0.82 -4.40
C SER A 67 -2.45 -0.67 -4.52
N ILE A 68 -2.79 -1.12 -5.73
CA ILE A 68 -2.95 -2.55 -6.05
C ILE A 68 -1.61 -3.31 -6.08
N CYS A 69 -0.48 -2.63 -5.88
CA CYS A 69 0.84 -3.22 -6.09
C CYS A 69 1.26 -4.11 -4.93
N ILE A 70 0.84 -3.81 -3.71
CA ILE A 70 1.26 -4.55 -2.51
C ILE A 70 0.11 -4.63 -1.52
N CYS A 71 -0.02 -5.76 -0.82
CA CYS A 71 -0.95 -5.84 0.30
C CYS A 71 -0.34 -5.11 1.51
N PRO A 72 -1.03 -4.14 2.13
CA PRO A 72 -0.50 -3.42 3.29
C PRO A 72 -0.36 -4.31 4.53
N VAL A 73 -1.08 -5.44 4.59
CA VAL A 73 -1.08 -6.36 5.74
C VAL A 73 0.08 -7.36 5.65
N CYS A 74 0.16 -8.14 4.56
CA CYS A 74 1.14 -9.22 4.43
C CYS A 74 2.31 -8.90 3.49
N ARG A 75 2.34 -7.71 2.88
CA ARG A 75 3.35 -7.25 1.91
C ARG A 75 3.46 -8.12 0.64
N ALA A 76 2.57 -9.09 0.44
CA ALA A 76 2.51 -9.87 -0.78
C ALA A 76 2.10 -8.97 -1.97
N HIS A 77 2.81 -9.09 -3.09
CA HIS A 77 2.54 -8.34 -4.32
C HIS A 77 2.12 -9.25 -5.49
N GLU A 78 2.29 -10.56 -5.36
CA GLU A 78 1.97 -11.54 -6.39
C GLU A 78 0.54 -12.10 -6.30
N LYS A 79 -0.18 -11.79 -5.22
CA LYS A 79 -1.52 -12.29 -4.97
C LYS A 79 -2.58 -11.48 -5.73
N ASP A 80 -3.75 -12.09 -5.91
CA ASP A 80 -4.94 -11.39 -6.37
C ASP A 80 -5.40 -10.39 -5.31
N MET A 81 -5.89 -9.23 -5.76
CA MET A 81 -6.14 -8.08 -4.90
C MET A 81 -7.63 -7.70 -4.93
N THR A 82 -8.14 -7.34 -3.76
CA THR A 82 -9.50 -6.83 -3.53
C THR A 82 -9.44 -5.41 -3.01
N TYR A 83 -10.15 -4.50 -3.67
CA TYR A 83 -10.34 -3.13 -3.25
C TYR A 83 -11.39 -3.04 -2.14
N ASN A 84 -10.99 -2.47 -1.02
CA ASN A 84 -11.87 -2.05 0.06
C ASN A 84 -12.31 -0.59 -0.17
N PRO A 85 -13.59 -0.33 -0.45
CA PRO A 85 -14.07 1.03 -0.70
C PRO A 85 -14.15 1.91 0.55
N HIS A 86 -14.26 1.33 1.75
CA HIS A 86 -14.27 2.06 3.01
C HIS A 86 -12.89 2.63 3.31
N LEU A 87 -11.88 1.78 3.26
CA LEU A 87 -10.47 2.16 3.50
C LEU A 87 -9.77 2.75 2.27
N LYS A 88 -10.44 2.81 1.12
CA LYS A 88 -9.90 3.25 -0.17
C LYS A 88 -8.56 2.60 -0.54
N SER A 89 -8.40 1.32 -0.21
CA SER A 89 -7.13 0.59 -0.26
C SER A 89 -7.30 -0.81 -0.84
N TRP A 90 -6.22 -1.38 -1.37
CA TRP A 90 -6.19 -2.74 -1.90
C TRP A 90 -5.55 -3.72 -0.92
N PHE A 91 -6.11 -4.91 -0.84
CA PHE A 91 -5.63 -6.00 0.02
C PHE A 91 -5.54 -7.27 -0.80
N CYS A 92 -4.62 -8.18 -0.47
CA CYS A 92 -4.69 -9.51 -1.09
C CYS A 92 -6.00 -10.19 -0.67
N GLU A 93 -6.51 -11.08 -1.51
CA GLU A 93 -7.81 -11.71 -1.28
C GLU A 93 -7.89 -12.42 0.08
N GLU A 94 -6.80 -13.05 0.52
CA GLU A 94 -6.70 -13.72 1.83
C GLU A 94 -6.83 -12.73 2.99
N CYS A 95 -6.02 -11.66 3.02
CA CYS A 95 -6.09 -10.65 4.09
C CYS A 95 -7.42 -9.89 4.08
N TYR A 96 -8.00 -9.66 2.90
CA TYR A 96 -9.32 -9.04 2.81
C TYR A 96 -10.40 -9.93 3.45
N LYS A 97 -10.38 -11.25 3.18
CA LYS A 97 -11.33 -12.22 3.76
C LYS A 97 -11.13 -12.36 5.27
N PHE A 98 -9.88 -12.47 5.72
CA PHE A 98 -9.56 -12.60 7.15
C PHE A 98 -10.11 -11.41 7.96
N ASN A 99 -9.92 -10.20 7.46
CA ASN A 99 -10.39 -8.97 8.12
C ASN A 99 -11.79 -8.53 7.68
N GLN A 100 -12.54 -9.36 6.95
CA GLN A 100 -13.82 -8.96 6.37
C GLN A 100 -14.84 -8.55 7.45
N ASN A 101 -14.83 -9.24 8.61
CA ASN A 101 -15.70 -8.90 9.73
C ASN A 101 -15.33 -7.58 10.41
N PHE A 102 -14.04 -7.21 10.40
CA PHE A 102 -13.58 -5.91 10.89
C PHE A 102 -14.05 -4.80 9.93
N TYR A 103 -13.87 -4.99 8.63
CA TYR A 103 -14.24 -3.99 7.62
C TYR A 103 -15.75 -3.83 7.37
N ILE A 104 -16.56 -4.83 7.70
CA ILE A 104 -18.03 -4.73 7.65
C ILE A 104 -18.58 -3.91 8.82
N ARG A 105 -17.90 -3.91 9.99
CA ARG A 105 -18.33 -3.16 11.18
C ARG A 105 -18.09 -1.65 11.06
N GLU A 106 -17.08 -1.21 10.30
CA GLU A 106 -16.78 0.22 10.08
C GLU A 106 -17.74 0.95 9.10
N GLY A 107 -18.99 0.50 9.02
CA GLY A 107 -20.12 1.36 8.63
C GLY A 107 -20.52 2.33 9.74
N GLU A 108 -20.02 2.12 10.97
CA GLU A 108 -20.12 3.07 12.09
C GLU A 108 -18.72 3.56 12.48
N PRO A 109 -18.56 4.88 12.75
CA PRO A 109 -17.27 5.46 13.08
C PRO A 109 -16.91 5.14 14.53
N GLU A 110 -16.16 4.06 14.76
CA GLU A 110 -15.43 3.90 16.01
C GLU A 110 -13.94 4.22 15.77
N ILE A 111 -13.64 5.49 16.03
CA ILE A 111 -12.31 5.97 16.41
C ILE A 111 -11.83 5.13 17.58
N TYR A 112 -10.68 4.44 17.50
CA TYR A 112 -9.84 4.10 18.67
C TYR A 112 -8.49 3.50 18.23
N PRO A 113 -7.46 3.56 19.08
CA PRO A 113 -6.82 4.70 19.73
C PRO A 113 -5.50 5.11 19.02
#